data_AF-A0A0W8E9A4-F1
#
_entry.id   AF-A0A0W8E9A4-F1
#
_cell.length_a   1.000
_cell.length_b   1.000
_cell.length_c   1.000
_cell.angle_alpha   90.00
_cell.angle_beta   90.00
_cell.angle_gamma   90.00
#
_symmetry.space_group_name_H-M   'P 1'
#
loop_
_entity.id
_entity.type
_entity.pdbx_description
1 polymer ?
#
loop_
_entity_poly.entity_id
_entity_poly.type
_entity_poly.pdbx_seq_one_letter_code
_entity_poly.pdbx_strand_id
1 'polypeptide(L)'
;MHLRNLKKKRTEVSIYDPIGYDKEGNEIALIDILAEDNEIIDMVDMKLQGEKILSKIDVLNERERQIIEMRYGVFNGLKEPQREIARKMGISRSYVSRIEKRALIKLIRELSIES
;
A
#
# COMPACT_ATOMS: atom_id res chain seq x y z
N MET A 1 37.19 -30.94 -17.67
CA MET A 1 35.97 -30.47 -16.95
C MET A 1 35.73 -28.94 -17.12
N HIS A 2 36.13 -28.32 -18.25
CA HIS A 2 35.99 -26.86 -18.45
C HIS A 2 34.75 -26.44 -19.24
N LEU A 3 34.27 -27.29 -20.15
CA LEU A 3 33.21 -26.95 -21.12
C LEU A 3 31.79 -26.88 -20.50
N ARG A 4 31.55 -27.52 -19.35
CA ARG A 4 30.24 -27.48 -18.66
C ARG A 4 29.99 -26.17 -17.89
N ASN A 5 31.04 -25.47 -17.44
CA ASN A 5 30.90 -24.17 -16.77
C ASN A 5 30.65 -23.00 -17.73
N LEU A 6 30.99 -23.16 -19.01
CA LEU A 6 30.79 -22.10 -20.02
C LEU A 6 29.34 -22.03 -20.54
N LYS A 7 28.53 -23.09 -20.37
CA LYS A 7 27.12 -23.07 -20.78
C LYS A 7 26.24 -22.17 -19.91
N LYS A 8 26.60 -21.92 -18.64
CA LYS A 8 25.88 -21.00 -17.74
C LYS A 8 26.17 -19.52 -18.02
N LYS A 9 27.38 -19.19 -18.49
CA LYS A 9 27.78 -17.82 -18.84
C LYS A 9 27.18 -17.30 -20.15
N ARG A 10 26.67 -18.16 -21.04
CA ARG A 10 26.09 -17.75 -22.33
C ARG A 10 24.78 -16.96 -22.22
N THR A 11 24.21 -16.86 -21.02
CA THR A 11 22.97 -16.15 -20.71
C THR A 11 23.17 -14.92 -19.82
N GLU A 12 24.41 -14.60 -19.45
CA GLU A 12 24.72 -13.36 -18.73
C GLU A 12 24.91 -12.24 -19.76
N VAL A 13 24.00 -11.26 -19.76
CA VAL A 13 24.08 -10.03 -20.55
C VAL A 13 24.41 -8.87 -19.60
N SER A 14 25.28 -7.94 -20.02
CA SER A 14 25.55 -6.76 -19.21
C SER A 14 24.37 -5.80 -19.31
N ILE A 15 23.94 -5.25 -18.18
CA ILE A 15 22.87 -4.24 -18.15
C ILE A 15 23.28 -2.92 -18.83
N TYR A 16 24.58 -2.71 -19.04
CA TYR A 16 25.14 -1.57 -19.76
C TYR A 16 25.33 -1.85 -21.26
N ASP A 17 25.05 -3.07 -21.73
CA ASP A 17 25.17 -3.36 -23.16
C ASP A 17 24.09 -2.59 -23.94
N PRO A 18 24.45 -1.92 -25.05
CA PRO A 18 23.49 -1.23 -25.90
C PRO A 18 22.58 -2.26 -26.58
N ILE A 19 21.28 -2.04 -26.49
CA ILE A 19 20.23 -2.90 -27.05
C ILE A 19 19.54 -2.28 -28.27
N GLY A 20 19.83 -1.02 -28.57
CA GLY A 20 19.28 -0.31 -29.73
C GLY A 20 19.74 1.14 -29.79
N TYR A 21 19.18 1.88 -30.74
CA TYR A 21 19.37 3.32 -30.88
C TYR A 21 18.01 4.02 -30.84
N ASP A 22 17.95 5.20 -30.24
CA ASP A 22 16.75 6.05 -30.29
C ASP A 22 16.56 6.71 -31.67
N LYS A 23 15.52 7.54 -31.83
CA LYS A 23 15.24 8.24 -33.09
C LYS A 23 16.27 9.32 -33.43
N GLU A 24 17.11 9.70 -32.48
CA GLU A 24 18.15 10.73 -32.59
C GLU A 24 19.55 10.11 -32.75
N GLY A 25 19.66 8.77 -32.68
CA GLY A 25 20.88 8.01 -32.89
C GLY A 25 21.69 7.74 -31.61
N ASN A 26 21.16 8.02 -30.43
CA ASN A 26 21.82 7.70 -29.16
C ASN A 26 21.65 6.22 -28.82
N GLU A 27 22.69 5.60 -28.27
CA GLU A 27 22.64 4.22 -27.79
C GLU A 27 21.70 4.11 -26.58
N ILE A 28 20.80 3.13 -26.60
CA ILE A 28 19.92 2.76 -25.49
C ILE A 28 20.50 1.49 -24.86
N ALA A 29 20.83 1.53 -23.57
CA ALA A 29 21.28 0.36 -22.83
C ALA A 29 20.11 -0.39 -22.19
N LEU A 30 20.32 -1.67 -21.83
CA LEU A 30 19.28 -2.48 -21.18
C LEU A 30 18.76 -1.84 -19.88
N ILE A 31 19.65 -1.19 -19.12
CA ILE A 31 19.30 -0.46 -17.89
C ILE A 31 18.29 0.67 -18.12
N ASP A 32 18.28 1.29 -19.29
CA ASP A 32 17.37 2.40 -19.60
C ASP A 32 15.94 1.92 -19.88
N ILE A 33 15.76 0.64 -20.18
CA ILE A 33 14.45 0.01 -20.44
C ILE A 33 13.94 -0.80 -19.24
N LEU A 34 14.84 -1.20 -18.33
CA LEU A 34 14.44 -1.80 -17.07
C LEU A 34 13.66 -0.74 -16.27
N ALA A 35 12.34 -0.79 -16.37
CA ALA A 35 11.45 0.13 -15.69
C ALA A 35 11.79 0.15 -14.19
N GLU A 36 11.98 1.35 -13.64
CA GLU A 36 11.82 1.54 -12.20
C GLU A 36 10.39 1.14 -11.84
N ASP A 37 10.26 0.30 -10.83
CA ASP A 37 8.97 -0.14 -10.30
C ASP A 37 8.06 1.09 -10.10
N ASN A 38 6.76 0.96 -10.40
CA ASN A 38 5.76 2.04 -10.33
C ASN A 38 5.49 2.54 -8.89
N GLU A 39 6.46 2.43 -7.99
CA GLU A 39 6.37 2.74 -6.57
C GLU A 39 5.84 4.15 -6.31
N ILE A 40 6.23 5.12 -7.14
CA ILE A 40 5.76 6.51 -6.99
C ILE A 40 4.26 6.62 -7.27
N ILE A 41 3.77 5.95 -8.33
CA ILE A 41 2.35 5.97 -8.70
C ILE A 41 1.54 5.29 -7.58
N ASP A 42 1.99 4.14 -7.11
CA ASP A 42 1.34 3.39 -6.03
C ASP A 42 1.32 4.19 -4.72
N MET A 43 2.40 4.91 -4.38
CA MET A 43 2.45 5.78 -3.20
C MET A 43 1.45 6.95 -3.31
N VAL A 44 1.36 7.58 -4.48
CA VAL A 44 0.42 8.68 -4.72
C VAL A 44 -1.02 8.19 -4.63
N ASP A 45 -1.34 7.05 -5.26
CA ASP A 45 -2.66 6.44 -5.18
C ASP A 45 -3.02 6.08 -3.75
N MET A 46 -2.10 5.47 -2.98
CA MET A 46 -2.34 5.13 -1.59
C MET A 46 -2.63 6.38 -0.73
N LYS A 47 -1.92 7.48 -0.98
CA LYS A 47 -2.15 8.75 -0.28
C LYS A 47 -3.54 9.33 -0.62
N LEU A 48 -3.90 9.37 -1.89
CA LEU A 48 -5.22 9.87 -2.33
C LEU A 48 -6.38 9.05 -1.75
N GLN A 49 -6.24 7.72 -1.71
CA GLN A 49 -7.22 6.84 -1.09
C GLN A 49 -7.35 7.12 0.42
N GLY A 50 -6.22 7.36 1.11
CA GLY A 50 -6.22 7.75 2.52
C GLY A 50 -6.95 9.07 2.79
N GLU A 51 -6.69 10.08 1.97
CA GLU A 51 -7.37 11.39 2.06
C GLU A 51 -8.89 11.28 1.83
N LYS A 52 -9.33 10.46 0.87
CA LYS A 52 -10.75 10.16 0.64
C LYS A 52 -11.40 9.57 1.89
N ILE A 53 -10.80 8.55 2.49
CA ILE A 53 -11.33 7.92 3.72
C ILE A 53 -11.42 8.96 4.85
N LEU A 54 -10.39 9.77 5.04
CA LEU A 54 -10.34 10.81 6.07
C LEU A 54 -11.46 11.85 5.89
N SER A 55 -11.77 12.24 4.66
CA SER A 55 -12.86 13.19 4.37
C SER A 55 -14.25 12.69 4.76
N LYS A 56 -14.43 11.37 4.90
CA LYS A 56 -15.71 10.73 5.27
C LYS A 56 -15.74 10.26 6.72
N ILE A 57 -14.68 10.50 7.49
CA ILE A 57 -14.56 9.94 8.85
C ILE A 57 -15.61 10.49 9.83
N ASP A 58 -16.18 11.65 9.53
CA ASP A 58 -17.19 12.34 10.35
C ASP A 58 -18.55 11.64 10.35
N VAL A 59 -18.79 10.65 9.48
CA VAL A 59 -19.97 9.76 9.54
C VAL A 59 -19.95 8.85 10.77
N LEU A 60 -18.77 8.65 11.35
CA LEU A 60 -18.59 7.83 12.54
C LEU A 60 -18.92 8.66 13.79
N ASN A 61 -19.61 8.03 14.75
CA ASN A 61 -19.70 8.63 16.07
C ASN A 61 -18.34 8.61 16.78
N GLU A 62 -18.18 9.41 17.83
CA GLU A 62 -16.93 9.55 18.59
C GLU A 62 -16.31 8.20 18.98
N ARG A 63 -17.14 7.25 19.44
CA ARG A 63 -16.66 5.93 19.88
C ARG A 63 -16.21 5.04 18.72
N GLU A 64 -16.92 5.08 17.59
CA GLU A 64 -16.54 4.40 16.35
C GLU A 64 -15.23 4.98 15.82
N ARG A 65 -15.14 6.32 15.77
CA ARG A 65 -13.96 7.05 15.31
C ARG A 65 -12.73 6.68 16.14
N GLN A 66 -12.85 6.74 17.47
CA GLN A 66 -11.76 6.39 18.39
C GLN A 66 -11.25 4.95 18.17
N ILE A 67 -12.17 3.99 17.97
CA ILE A 67 -11.78 2.59 17.69
C ILE A 67 -11.07 2.48 16.35
N ILE A 68 -11.56 3.12 15.29
CA ILE A 68 -10.95 3.09 13.95
C ILE A 68 -9.57 3.75 13.97
N GLU A 69 -9.42 4.90 14.64
CA GLU A 69 -8.16 5.61 14.78
C GLU A 69 -7.09 4.74 15.44
N MET A 70 -7.40 4.11 16.58
CA MET A 70 -6.47 3.20 17.26
C MET A 70 -6.21 1.93 16.43
N ARG A 71 -7.24 1.39 15.77
CA ARG A 71 -7.14 0.13 15.04
C ARG A 71 -6.21 0.22 13.84
N TYR A 72 -6.26 1.34 13.12
CA TYR A 72 -5.54 1.53 11.87
C TYR A 72 -4.40 2.54 11.98
N GLY A 73 -4.22 3.19 13.13
CA GLY A 73 -3.15 4.17 13.35
C GLY A 73 -3.33 5.43 12.50
N VAL A 74 -4.58 5.88 12.31
CA VAL A 74 -4.95 6.92 11.33
C VAL A 74 -4.14 8.23 11.49
N PHE A 75 -3.83 8.62 12.74
CA PHE A 75 -3.11 9.86 13.02
C PHE A 75 -1.66 9.67 13.47
N ASN A 76 -1.35 8.53 14.08
CA ASN A 76 -0.05 8.29 14.72
C ASN A 76 0.77 7.16 14.05
N GLY A 77 0.21 6.50 13.03
CA GLY A 77 0.81 5.33 12.37
C GLY A 77 0.84 4.06 13.22
N LEU A 78 0.38 4.12 14.47
CA LEU A 78 0.44 3.02 15.42
C LEU A 78 -0.88 2.25 15.46
N LYS A 79 -0.93 1.15 14.71
CA LYS A 79 -2.06 0.23 14.72
C LYS A 79 -2.10 -0.62 15.98
N GLU A 80 -3.29 -0.75 16.57
CA GLU A 80 -3.51 -1.53 17.78
C GLU A 80 -4.41 -2.74 17.55
N PRO A 81 -4.09 -3.90 18.15
CA PRO A 81 -4.97 -5.05 18.12
C PRO A 81 -6.24 -4.80 18.95
N GLN A 82 -7.39 -5.34 18.51
CA GLN A 82 -8.69 -5.20 19.19
C GLN A 82 -8.63 -5.50 20.69
N ARG A 83 -7.77 -6.44 21.12
CA ARG A 83 -7.61 -6.82 22.53
C ARG A 83 -7.01 -5.68 23.38
N GLU A 84 -6.05 -4.94 22.83
CA GLU A 84 -5.41 -3.82 23.52
C GLU A 84 -6.35 -2.62 23.54
N ILE A 85 -7.05 -2.35 22.44
CA ILE A 85 -8.13 -1.35 22.39
C ILE A 85 -9.21 -1.65 23.44
N ALA A 86 -9.64 -2.91 23.53
CA ALA A 86 -10.62 -3.37 24.51
C ALA A 86 -10.16 -3.10 25.95
N ARG A 87 -8.87 -3.37 26.25
CA ARG A 87 -8.27 -3.09 27.55
C ARG A 87 -8.27 -1.58 27.85
N LYS A 88 -7.85 -0.75 26.90
CA LYS A 88 -7.82 0.72 27.06
C LYS A 88 -9.21 1.32 27.27
N MET A 89 -10.22 0.80 26.58
CA MET A 89 -11.59 1.30 26.63
C MET A 89 -12.46 0.65 27.72
N GLY A 90 -11.92 -0.29 28.50
CA GLY A 90 -12.67 -0.98 29.56
C GLY A 90 -13.87 -1.80 29.07
N ILE A 91 -13.79 -2.37 27.85
CA ILE A 91 -14.87 -3.16 27.25
C ILE A 91 -14.37 -4.50 26.72
N SER A 92 -15.29 -5.39 26.34
CA SER A 92 -14.89 -6.69 25.78
C SER A 92 -14.35 -6.56 24.36
N ARG A 93 -13.39 -7.43 24.01
CA ARG A 93 -12.85 -7.55 22.64
C ARG A 93 -13.93 -7.82 21.60
N SER A 94 -14.95 -8.61 21.96
CA SER A 94 -16.12 -8.85 21.10
C SER A 94 -16.94 -7.57 20.86
N TYR A 95 -17.05 -6.70 21.87
CA TYR A 95 -17.74 -5.42 21.70
C TYR A 95 -16.96 -4.46 20.79
N VAL A 96 -15.64 -4.36 20.94
CA VAL A 96 -14.78 -3.62 19.99
C VAL A 96 -14.96 -4.11 18.56
N SER A 97 -14.91 -5.43 18.35
CA SER A 97 -15.11 -6.05 17.03
C SER A 97 -16.47 -5.67 16.40
N ARG A 98 -17.55 -5.67 17.20
CA ARG A 98 -18.87 -5.24 16.73
C ARG A 98 -18.94 -3.75 16.36
N ILE A 99 -18.25 -2.89 17.11
CA ILE A 99 -18.19 -1.46 16.80
C ILE A 99 -17.36 -1.23 15.52
N GLU A 100 -16.17 -1.83 15.42
CA GLU A 100 -15.31 -1.78 14.23
C GLU A 100 -16.07 -2.21 12.98
N LYS A 101 -16.76 -3.36 13.03
CA LYS A 101 -17.55 -3.84 11.88
C LYS A 101 -18.62 -2.84 11.43
N ARG A 102 -19.34 -2.22 12.38
CA ARG A 102 -20.37 -1.22 12.04
C ARG A 102 -19.76 0.06 11.46
N ALA A 103 -18.65 0.53 12.02
CA ALA A 103 -17.94 1.69 11.53
C ALA A 103 -17.42 1.49 10.09
N LEU A 104 -16.82 0.33 9.82
CA LEU A 104 -16.35 -0.01 8.47
C LEU A 104 -17.49 -0.05 7.45
N ILE A 105 -18.64 -0.63 7.81
CA ILE A 105 -19.82 -0.66 6.91
C ILE A 105 -20.29 0.76 6.58
N LYS A 106 -20.30 1.68 7.55
CA LYS A 106 -20.66 3.09 7.31
C LYS A 106 -19.68 3.75 6.35
N LEU A 107 -18.38 3.63 6.61
CA LEU A 107 -17.35 4.21 5.74
C LEU A 107 -17.41 3.66 4.31
N ILE A 108 -17.56 2.34 4.15
CA ILE A 108 -17.68 1.70 2.84
C ILE A 108 -18.90 2.24 2.09
N ARG A 109 -20.03 2.42 2.79
CA ARG A 109 -21.24 2.97 2.18
C ARG A 109 -21.02 4.40 1.68
N GLU A 110 -20.42 5.26 2.49
CA GLU A 110 -20.12 6.64 2.08
C GLU A 110 -19.15 6.70 0.88
N LEU A 111 -18.12 5.87 0.86
CA LEU A 111 -17.16 5.81 -0.25
C LEU A 111 -17.81 5.30 -1.54
N SER A 112 -18.78 4.39 -1.44
CA SER A 112 -19.49 3.85 -2.61
C SER A 112 -20.51 4.82 -3.23
N ILE A 113 -20.91 5.89 -2.52
CA ILE A 113 -21.87 6.88 -3.02
C ILE A 113 -21.22 7.87 -4.01
N GLU A 114 -19.89 8.00 -3.97
CA GLU A 114 -19.09 8.88 -4.84
C GLU A 114 -18.46 8.17 -6.05
N SER A 115 -18.76 6.87 -6.27
CA SER A 115 -18.21 6.05 -7.37
C SER A 115 -19.11 6.00 -8.60
#